data_AF-A0A183CZI8-F1
#
_entry.id   AF-A0A183CZI8-F1
#
_cell.length_a   1.000
_cell.length_b   1.000
_cell.length_c   1.000
_cell.angle_alpha   90.00
_cell.angle_beta   90.00
_cell.angle_gamma   90.00
#
_symmetry.space_group_name_H-M   'P 1'
#
loop_
_entity.id
_entity.type
_entity.pdbx_description
1 polymer ?
#
loop_
_entity_poly.entity_id
_entity_poly.type
_entity_poly.pdbx_seq_one_letter_code
_entity_poly.pdbx_strand_id
1 'polypeptide(L)'
;LTYLRNHTDQVAAVSTKSIVYFGDDDNSYDIRLFNNYIRNVRKVGIWAVGLAGGTLVESPAVVNRTVVGWNVLWNKKRKFATDMAGFAVALDVILNSTAVFGKSCKRGLGAPETCFLEDLGIQISDLEPFGFEQREREILVWHTKTVKVADNKRVANTNGFFVE
;
A
#
# COMPACT_ATOMS: atom_id res chain seq x y z
N LEU A 1 -3.00 10.88 -7.83
CA LEU A 1 -2.89 11.97 -6.83
C LEU A 1 -3.32 13.33 -7.36
N THR A 2 -2.76 13.83 -8.48
CA THR A 2 -3.19 15.10 -9.09
C THR A 2 -4.69 15.17 -9.36
N TYR A 3 -5.27 14.08 -9.88
CA TYR A 3 -6.71 13.99 -10.08
C TYR A 3 -7.50 14.21 -8.78
N LEU A 4 -7.11 13.53 -7.69
CA LEU A 4 -7.75 13.66 -6.38
C LEU A 4 -7.71 15.11 -5.88
N ARG A 5 -6.56 15.80 -6.01
CA ARG A 5 -6.40 17.20 -5.61
C ARG A 5 -7.31 18.14 -6.41
N ASN A 6 -7.41 17.92 -7.73
CA ASN A 6 -8.18 18.77 -8.62
C ASN A 6 -9.69 18.49 -8.60
N HIS A 7 -10.12 17.36 -8.07
CA HIS A 7 -11.52 16.91 -8.06
C HIS A 7 -11.99 16.51 -6.65
N THR A 8 -11.44 17.16 -5.62
CA THR A 8 -11.76 16.84 -4.22
C THR A 8 -13.27 16.85 -3.96
N ASP A 9 -13.98 17.85 -4.46
CA ASP A 9 -15.43 17.96 -4.29
C ASP A 9 -16.17 16.77 -4.91
N GLN A 10 -15.70 16.20 -6.01
CA GLN A 10 -16.35 15.03 -6.65
C GLN A 10 -16.06 13.74 -5.90
N VAL A 11 -14.86 13.61 -5.33
CA VAL A 11 -14.38 12.38 -4.68
C VAL A 11 -14.77 12.32 -3.20
N ALA A 12 -14.95 13.47 -2.54
CA ALA A 12 -15.22 13.58 -1.11
C ALA A 12 -16.59 14.21 -0.76
N ALA A 13 -17.41 14.59 -1.75
CA ALA A 13 -18.68 15.32 -1.56
C ALA A 13 -19.62 14.78 -0.46
N VAL A 14 -19.59 13.46 -0.20
CA VAL A 14 -20.57 12.79 0.67
C VAL A 14 -19.93 12.19 1.93
N SER A 15 -18.59 12.22 2.05
CA SER A 15 -17.91 11.54 3.16
C SER A 15 -17.17 12.51 4.07
N THR A 16 -17.36 12.34 5.38
CA THR A 16 -16.56 13.02 6.41
C THR A 16 -15.13 12.48 6.49
N LYS A 17 -14.85 11.32 5.86
CA LYS A 17 -13.55 10.64 5.93
C LYS A 17 -13.33 9.78 4.69
N SER A 18 -12.25 10.07 3.97
CA SER A 18 -11.86 9.31 2.76
C SER A 18 -10.43 8.84 2.90
N ILE A 19 -10.15 7.62 2.43
CA ILE A 19 -8.85 6.97 2.54
C ILE A 19 -8.36 6.63 1.14
N VAL A 20 -7.08 6.91 0.88
CA VAL A 20 -6.39 6.56 -0.37
C VAL A 20 -5.58 5.29 -0.11
N TYR A 21 -5.91 4.24 -0.86
CA TYR A 21 -5.17 2.99 -0.90
C TYR A 21 -4.59 2.78 -2.30
N PHE A 22 -3.34 2.32 -2.38
CA PHE A 22 -2.63 2.06 -3.64
C PHE A 22 -2.65 0.56 -3.91
N GLY A 23 -3.62 0.13 -4.71
CA GLY A 23 -3.77 -1.28 -5.09
C GLY A 23 -3.30 -1.53 -6.51
N ASP A 24 -2.15 -2.20 -6.66
CA ASP A 24 -1.67 -2.73 -7.93
C ASP A 24 -2.64 -3.80 -8.47
N ASP A 25 -2.68 -3.97 -9.80
CA ASP A 25 -3.68 -4.75 -10.53
C ASP A 25 -3.44 -6.27 -10.51
N ASP A 26 -2.23 -6.72 -10.17
CA ASP A 26 -1.82 -8.12 -10.10
C ASP A 26 -1.80 -8.70 -8.67
N ASN A 27 -1.94 -7.84 -7.66
CA ASN A 27 -2.02 -8.23 -6.27
C ASN A 27 -3.36 -8.88 -5.90
N SER A 28 -3.36 -9.65 -4.82
CA SER A 28 -4.56 -10.32 -4.30
C SER A 28 -4.98 -9.69 -2.97
N TYR A 29 -6.26 -9.33 -2.86
CA TYR A 29 -6.81 -8.59 -1.72
C TYR A 29 -7.98 -9.35 -1.09
N ASP A 30 -7.91 -9.55 0.23
CA ASP A 30 -9.06 -10.02 1.00
C ASP A 30 -10.01 -8.84 1.25
N ILE A 31 -11.33 -9.04 1.09
CA ILE A 31 -12.32 -7.99 1.34
C ILE A 31 -12.26 -7.43 2.77
N ARG A 32 -11.81 -8.25 3.74
CA ARG A 32 -11.59 -7.83 5.13
C ARG A 32 -10.52 -6.75 5.25
N LEU A 33 -9.59 -6.64 4.30
CA LEU A 33 -8.63 -5.54 4.26
C LEU A 33 -9.35 -4.18 4.21
N PHE A 34 -10.33 -4.07 3.32
CA PHE A 34 -11.09 -2.84 3.12
C PHE A 34 -12.00 -2.52 4.30
N ASN A 35 -12.64 -3.55 4.87
CA ASN A 35 -13.60 -3.40 5.95
C ASN A 35 -12.96 -3.22 7.33
N ASN A 36 -11.92 -4.00 7.62
CA ASN A 36 -11.32 -4.06 8.94
C ASN A 36 -10.15 -3.10 9.06
N TYR A 37 -9.40 -2.83 7.98
CA TYR A 37 -8.19 -1.98 8.03
C TYR A 37 -8.40 -0.63 7.33
N ILE A 38 -8.50 -0.61 6.00
CA ILE A 38 -8.41 0.61 5.18
C ILE A 38 -9.40 1.68 5.65
N ARG A 39 -10.69 1.37 5.77
CA ARG A 39 -11.70 2.39 6.15
C ARG A 39 -11.54 2.94 7.58
N ASN A 40 -10.79 2.23 8.43
CA ASN A 40 -10.58 2.59 9.82
C ASN A 40 -9.33 3.46 10.03
N VAL A 41 -8.42 3.52 9.07
CA VAL A 41 -7.21 4.39 9.08
C VAL A 41 -7.56 5.82 9.41
N ARG A 42 -6.87 6.47 10.36
CA ARG A 42 -7.12 7.88 10.69
C ARG A 42 -6.16 8.84 10.00
N LYS A 43 -4.88 8.47 9.89
CA LYS A 43 -3.80 9.24 9.28
C LYS A 43 -3.02 8.36 8.30
N VAL A 44 -2.35 7.31 8.79
CA VAL A 44 -1.61 6.34 7.96
C VAL A 44 -1.73 4.96 8.58
N GLY A 45 -2.46 4.06 7.93
CA GLY A 45 -2.54 2.67 8.33
C GLY A 45 -1.40 1.86 7.74
N ILE A 46 -0.88 0.91 8.51
CA ILE A 46 0.19 0.01 8.10
C ILE A 46 -0.14 -1.43 8.52
N TRP A 47 0.14 -2.41 7.66
CA TRP A 47 -0.11 -3.83 7.93
C TRP A 47 0.92 -4.74 7.24
N ALA A 48 0.79 -6.04 7.47
CA ALA A 48 1.64 -7.05 6.85
C ALA A 48 1.20 -7.38 5.42
N VAL A 49 2.16 -7.69 4.55
CA VAL A 49 1.95 -8.07 3.14
C VAL A 49 2.59 -9.43 2.90
N GLY A 50 1.83 -10.34 2.28
CA GLY A 50 2.31 -11.65 1.89
C GLY A 50 3.12 -11.61 0.59
N LEU A 51 4.12 -12.49 0.47
CA LEU A 51 4.93 -12.71 -0.73
C LEU A 51 5.67 -11.46 -1.27
N ALA A 52 5.93 -10.47 -0.41
CA ALA A 52 6.64 -9.24 -0.76
C ALA A 52 8.15 -9.32 -0.45
N GLY A 53 8.97 -8.55 -1.17
CA GLY A 53 10.39 -8.33 -0.85
C GLY A 53 11.28 -9.58 -0.75
N GLY A 54 10.87 -10.69 -1.37
CA GLY A 54 11.59 -11.96 -1.32
C GLY A 54 11.40 -12.77 -0.04
N THR A 55 10.36 -12.48 0.75
CA THR A 55 9.97 -13.22 1.95
C THR A 55 8.50 -13.64 1.88
N LEU A 56 8.10 -14.63 2.70
CA LEU A 56 6.71 -15.05 2.81
C LEU A 56 5.81 -13.94 3.36
N VAL A 57 6.34 -13.12 4.27
CA VAL A 57 5.64 -12.00 4.89
C VAL A 57 6.63 -10.87 5.14
N GLU A 58 6.31 -9.67 4.64
CA GLU A 58 6.87 -8.41 5.14
C GLU A 58 5.88 -7.78 6.13
N SER A 59 6.36 -7.26 7.26
CA SER A 59 5.48 -6.64 8.26
C SER A 59 6.18 -5.55 9.07
N PRO A 60 5.44 -4.57 9.61
CA PRO A 60 5.97 -3.72 10.66
C PRO A 60 6.27 -4.57 11.91
N ALA A 61 7.35 -4.24 12.61
CA ALA A 61 7.60 -4.73 13.95
C ALA A 61 6.81 -3.86 14.94
N VAL A 62 5.87 -4.47 15.67
CA VAL A 62 4.95 -3.74 16.54
C VAL A 62 5.11 -4.17 17.99
N VAL A 63 5.28 -3.20 18.88
CA VAL A 63 5.34 -3.38 20.34
C VAL A 63 4.36 -2.38 20.97
N ASN A 64 3.49 -2.85 21.85
CA ASN A 64 2.47 -2.01 22.53
C ASN A 64 1.68 -1.11 21.57
N ARG A 65 1.21 -1.67 20.44
CA ARG A 65 0.49 -0.97 19.36
C ARG A 65 1.28 0.17 18.68
N THR A 66 2.60 0.22 18.84
CA THR A 66 3.47 1.19 18.17
C THR A 66 4.42 0.46 17.23
N VAL A 67 4.66 1.04 16.05
CA VAL A 67 5.66 0.55 15.11
C VAL A 67 7.06 0.91 15.63
N VAL A 68 7.89 -0.10 15.85
CA VAL A 68 9.28 0.06 16.36
C VAL A 68 10.33 -0.32 15.32
N GLY A 69 9.91 -0.84 14.17
CA GLY A 69 10.82 -1.28 13.11
C GLY A 69 10.10 -2.10 12.05
N TRP A 70 10.85 -2.93 11.33
CA TRP A 70 10.35 -3.68 10.17
C TRP A 70 10.93 -5.10 10.13
N ASN A 71 10.07 -6.08 9.88
CA ASN A 71 10.43 -7.46 9.59
C ASN A 71 10.44 -7.66 8.08
N VAL A 72 11.56 -7.29 7.44
CA VAL A 72 11.76 -7.39 5.98
C VAL A 72 13.09 -8.05 5.66
N LEU A 73 13.24 -8.62 4.47
CA LEU A 73 14.53 -9.14 4.00
C LEU A 73 15.26 -8.09 3.15
N TRP A 74 14.53 -7.44 2.24
CA TRP A 74 15.09 -6.49 1.30
C TRP A 74 15.22 -5.08 1.91
N ASN A 75 16.45 -4.54 1.85
CA ASN A 75 16.79 -3.16 2.22
C ASN A 75 16.17 -2.69 3.56
N LYS A 76 16.53 -3.39 4.65
CA LYS A 76 16.11 -3.10 6.04
C LYS A 76 16.39 -1.66 6.53
N LYS A 77 17.29 -0.93 5.86
CA LYS A 77 17.65 0.45 6.22
C LYS A 77 16.62 1.50 5.76
N ARG A 78 15.62 1.11 4.96
CA ARG A 78 14.53 2.02 4.57
C ARG A 78 13.79 2.50 5.81
N LYS A 79 13.54 3.81 5.91
CA LYS A 79 12.76 4.39 7.01
C LYS A 79 11.36 3.76 7.07
N PHE A 80 10.71 3.64 5.91
CA PHE A 80 9.46 2.93 5.75
C PHE A 80 9.69 1.68 4.91
N ALA A 81 10.10 0.59 5.57
CA ALA A 81 10.36 -0.68 4.91
C ALA A 81 9.07 -1.49 4.77
N THR A 82 8.17 -0.98 3.94
CA THR A 82 6.90 -1.60 3.56
C THR A 82 6.81 -1.70 2.05
N ASP A 83 5.94 -2.60 1.59
CA ASP A 83 5.44 -2.63 0.22
C ASP A 83 4.32 -1.59 0.00
N MET A 84 4.06 -1.22 -1.25
CA MET A 84 3.00 -0.28 -1.65
C MET A 84 1.61 -0.72 -1.16
N ALA A 85 1.32 -2.03 -1.21
CA ALA A 85 0.05 -2.58 -0.77
C ALA A 85 -0.08 -2.67 0.76
N GLY A 86 1.00 -2.37 1.50
CA GLY A 86 1.07 -2.49 2.96
C GLY A 86 0.54 -1.30 3.73
N PHE A 87 0.14 -0.21 3.07
CA PHE A 87 -0.33 0.99 3.74
C PHE A 87 -1.48 1.71 3.02
N ALA A 88 -2.23 2.51 3.77
CA ALA A 88 -3.17 3.48 3.22
C ALA A 88 -3.06 4.81 3.97
N VAL A 89 -3.43 5.90 3.30
CA VAL A 89 -3.26 7.27 3.80
C VAL A 89 -4.60 7.99 3.78
N ALA A 90 -4.89 8.75 4.82
CA ALA A 90 -6.08 9.59 4.85
C ALA A 90 -6.01 10.67 3.76
N LEU A 91 -7.14 10.92 3.07
CA LEU A 91 -7.17 11.82 1.91
C LEU A 91 -6.76 13.25 2.29
N ASP A 92 -7.11 13.74 3.47
CA ASP A 92 -6.72 15.05 3.98
C ASP A 92 -5.19 15.22 4.07
N VAL A 93 -4.45 14.17 4.47
CA VAL A 93 -2.98 14.16 4.45
C VAL A 93 -2.45 14.34 3.03
N ILE A 94 -3.07 13.70 2.04
CA ILE A 94 -2.70 13.83 0.62
C ILE A 94 -3.00 15.23 0.08
N LEU A 95 -4.14 15.80 0.45
CA LEU A 95 -4.59 17.12 -0.01
C LEU A 95 -3.77 18.26 0.61
N ASN A 96 -3.32 18.10 1.86
CA ASN A 96 -2.48 19.06 2.57
C ASN A 96 -0.98 18.98 2.22
N SER A 97 -0.62 18.18 1.21
CA SER A 97 0.75 18.02 0.73
C SER A 97 0.81 18.09 -0.79
N THR A 98 1.97 18.45 -1.32
CA THR A 98 2.29 18.38 -2.75
C THR A 98 2.98 17.08 -3.14
N ALA A 99 3.17 16.14 -2.19
CA ALA A 99 3.88 14.88 -2.40
C ALA A 99 3.32 14.08 -3.59
N VAL A 100 4.25 13.49 -4.35
CA VAL A 100 3.98 12.61 -5.48
C VAL A 100 5.05 11.52 -5.51
N PHE A 101 4.75 10.37 -6.14
CA PHE A 101 5.79 9.39 -6.43
C PHE A 101 6.76 9.95 -7.47
N GLY A 102 8.03 10.09 -7.09
CA GLY A 102 9.10 10.46 -8.01
C GLY A 102 9.52 9.30 -8.90
N LYS A 103 10.20 9.60 -10.02
CA LYS A 103 10.80 8.58 -10.91
C LYS A 103 11.91 7.75 -10.25
N SER A 104 12.49 8.26 -9.17
CA SER A 104 13.50 7.56 -8.39
C SER A 104 13.43 8.00 -6.93
N CYS A 105 13.79 7.11 -6.01
CA CYS A 105 13.83 7.40 -4.58
C CYS A 105 15.14 6.91 -3.95
N LYS A 106 16.15 7.80 -3.88
CA LYS A 106 17.45 7.47 -3.26
C LYS A 106 17.32 7.21 -1.75
N ARG A 107 16.49 8.00 -1.04
CA ARG A 107 16.22 7.84 0.41
C ARG A 107 15.61 6.48 0.75
N GLY A 108 14.76 5.97 -0.13
CA GLY A 108 14.12 4.66 -0.04
C GLY A 108 14.92 3.52 -0.68
N LEU A 109 16.18 3.75 -1.05
CA LEU A 109 17.03 2.73 -1.71
C LEU A 109 16.38 2.11 -2.96
N GLY A 110 15.71 2.95 -3.75
CA GLY A 110 14.96 2.56 -4.94
C GLY A 110 13.46 2.37 -4.71
N ALA A 111 13.04 2.14 -3.47
CA ALA A 111 11.63 1.95 -3.12
C ALA A 111 10.90 3.30 -3.04
N PRO A 112 9.82 3.54 -3.80
CA PRO A 112 9.13 4.82 -3.84
C PRO A 112 8.36 5.16 -2.56
N GLU A 113 7.96 4.16 -1.77
CA GLU A 113 7.11 4.28 -0.58
C GLU A 113 7.77 5.17 0.47
N THR A 114 9.06 4.98 0.72
CA THR A 114 9.79 5.77 1.72
C THR A 114 9.82 7.25 1.35
N CYS A 115 10.16 7.60 0.10
CA CYS A 115 10.15 9.02 -0.29
C CYS A 115 8.74 9.61 -0.20
N PHE A 116 7.74 8.87 -0.66
CA PHE A 116 6.36 9.35 -0.64
C PHE A 116 5.86 9.64 0.77
N LEU A 117 6.03 8.70 1.71
CA LEU A 117 5.61 8.89 3.10
C LEU A 117 6.41 10.00 3.79
N GLU A 118 7.71 10.11 3.51
CA GLU A 118 8.51 11.23 4.03
C GLU A 118 8.07 12.58 3.46
N ASP A 119 7.72 12.65 2.16
CA ASP A 119 7.29 13.89 1.49
C ASP A 119 5.88 14.31 1.92
N LEU A 120 5.07 13.37 2.42
CA LEU A 120 3.83 13.64 3.15
C LEU A 120 4.07 14.14 4.59
N GLY A 121 5.32 14.20 5.04
CA GLY A 121 5.68 14.62 6.40
C GLY A 121 5.44 13.56 7.47
N ILE A 122 5.21 12.30 7.07
CA ILE A 122 4.86 11.21 7.99
C ILE A 122 6.09 10.80 8.82
N GLN A 123 5.85 10.59 10.11
CA GLN A 123 6.81 9.98 11.03
C GLN A 123 6.38 8.55 11.40
N ILE A 124 7.31 7.75 11.92
CA ILE A 124 6.98 6.38 12.37
C ILE A 124 5.91 6.38 13.47
N SER A 125 5.91 7.41 14.34
CA SER A 125 4.91 7.60 15.38
C SER A 125 3.50 7.91 14.87
N ASP A 126 3.36 8.28 13.58
CA ASP A 126 2.06 8.53 12.95
C ASP A 126 1.42 7.25 12.41
N LEU A 127 2.16 6.14 12.36
CA LEU A 127 1.69 4.89 11.79
C LEU A 127 0.73 4.17 12.74
N GLU A 128 -0.41 3.76 12.20
CA GLU A 128 -1.44 2.98 12.88
C GLU A 128 -1.31 1.51 12.46
N PRO A 129 -0.76 0.61 13.28
CA PRO A 129 -0.60 -0.79 12.91
C PRO A 129 -1.94 -1.55 12.96
N PHE A 130 -2.31 -2.20 11.86
CA PHE A 130 -3.49 -3.06 11.74
C PHE A 130 -3.09 -4.54 11.66
N GLY A 131 -3.92 -5.41 12.24
CA GLY A 131 -3.68 -6.87 12.25
C GLY A 131 -2.75 -7.38 13.35
N PHE A 132 -2.45 -6.55 14.37
CA PHE A 132 -1.54 -6.90 15.48
C PHE A 132 -2.24 -7.11 16.83
N GLU A 133 -3.58 -7.02 16.86
CA GLU A 133 -4.36 -7.14 18.10
C GLU A 133 -4.49 -8.58 18.62
N GLN A 134 -4.34 -9.57 17.73
CA GLN A 134 -4.48 -10.99 18.05
C GLN A 134 -3.12 -11.69 18.04
N ARG A 135 -3.02 -12.80 18.79
CA ARG A 135 -1.81 -13.64 18.82
C ARG A 135 -1.58 -14.31 17.47
N GLU A 136 -2.64 -14.84 16.88
CA GLU A 136 -2.64 -15.33 15.50
C GLU A 136 -2.94 -14.16 14.57
N ARG A 137 -2.01 -13.87 13.66
CA ARG A 137 -2.07 -12.70 12.79
C ARG A 137 -2.42 -13.16 11.38
N GLU A 138 -3.44 -12.54 10.81
CA GLU A 138 -3.86 -12.81 9.45
C GLU A 138 -3.20 -11.83 8.47
N ILE A 139 -2.83 -12.36 7.30
CA ILE A 139 -2.42 -11.56 6.15
C ILE A 139 -3.67 -11.33 5.31
N LEU A 140 -3.92 -10.07 4.91
CA LEU A 140 -5.12 -9.71 4.14
C LEU A 140 -4.80 -9.17 2.74
N VAL A 141 -3.51 -9.12 2.38
CA VAL A 141 -3.04 -8.71 1.05
C VAL A 141 -1.76 -9.46 0.68
N TRP A 142 -1.66 -9.86 -0.59
CA TRP A 142 -0.53 -10.60 -1.13
C TRP A 142 -0.03 -9.93 -2.40
N HIS A 143 1.29 -9.77 -2.50
CA HIS A 143 1.96 -9.27 -3.69
C HIS A 143 2.14 -10.38 -4.72
N THR A 144 1.02 -10.87 -5.25
CA THR A 144 0.98 -11.86 -6.33
C THR A 144 1.42 -11.23 -7.66
N LYS A 145 1.85 -12.08 -8.60
CA LYS A 145 2.16 -11.68 -9.97
C LYS A 145 1.68 -12.73 -10.94
N THR A 146 1.09 -12.31 -12.05
CA THR A 146 0.75 -13.22 -13.14
C THR A 146 2.02 -13.68 -13.84
N VAL A 147 2.16 -14.99 -14.03
CA VAL A 147 3.28 -15.55 -14.80
C VAL A 147 3.05 -15.24 -16.28
N LYS A 148 4.07 -14.70 -16.95
CA LYS A 148 4.02 -14.45 -18.39
C LYS A 148 3.88 -15.78 -19.14
N VAL A 149 2.79 -15.91 -19.89
CA VAL A 149 2.56 -17.05 -20.79
C VAL A 149 3.10 -16.72 -22.19
N ALA A 150 3.78 -17.67 -22.82
CA ALA A 150 4.21 -17.56 -24.21
C ALA A 150 3.07 -17.97 -25.14
N ASP A 151 2.08 -17.10 -25.30
CA ASP A 151 0.94 -17.35 -26.20
C ASP A 151 1.09 -16.64 -27.54
N ASN A 152 0.75 -17.36 -28.61
CA ASN A 152 0.68 -16.78 -29.94
C ASN A 152 -0.63 -16.00 -30.08
N LYS A 153 -0.59 -14.70 -29.75
CA LYS A 153 -1.75 -13.77 -29.82
C LYS A 153 -2.52 -13.79 -31.15
N ARG A 154 -1.92 -14.31 -32.24
CA ARG A 154 -2.58 -14.45 -33.55
C ARG A 154 -3.52 -15.67 -33.68
N VAL A 155 -3.43 -16.64 -32.78
CA VAL A 155 -4.17 -17.92 -32.84
C VAL A 155 -5.14 -18.07 -31.66
N ALA A 156 -4.98 -17.24 -30.62
CA ALA A 156 -5.84 -17.29 -29.45
C ALA A 156 -7.24 -16.72 -29.77
N ASN A 157 -8.25 -17.59 -29.76
CA ASN A 157 -9.65 -17.15 -29.76
C ASN A 157 -9.93 -16.44 -28.44
N THR A 158 -10.11 -15.12 -28.49
CA THR A 158 -10.42 -14.30 -27.32
C THR A 158 -11.89 -14.36 -26.91
N ASN A 159 -12.70 -15.17 -27.59
CA ASN A 159 -14.16 -15.27 -27.39
C ASN A 159 -14.87 -13.90 -27.48
N GLY A 160 -14.37 -12.99 -28.33
CA GLY A 160 -14.91 -11.65 -28.50
C GLY A 160 -14.50 -10.63 -27.45
N PHE A 161 -13.68 -11.02 -26.46
CA PHE A 161 -13.11 -10.10 -25.48
C PHE A 161 -11.88 -9.38 -26.04
N PHE A 162 -11.69 -8.13 -25.61
CA PHE A 162 -10.44 -7.40 -25.83
C PHE A 162 -9.42 -7.85 -24.79
N VAL A 163 -8.26 -8.33 -25.26
CA VAL A 163 -7.15 -8.81 -24.42
C VAL A 163 -5.94 -7.93 -24.74
N GLU A 164 -5.48 -7.14 -23.78
CA GLU A 164 -4.32 -6.24 -23.90
C GLU A 164 -2.97 -6.99 -23.97
#